data_AF-A0A9E3U8Y9-F1
#
_entry.id   AF-A0A9E3U8Y9-F1
#
_cell.length_a   1.000
_cell.length_b   1.000
_cell.length_c   1.000
_cell.angle_alpha   90.00
_cell.angle_beta   90.00
_cell.angle_gamma   90.00
#
_symmetry.space_group_name_H-M   'P 1'
#
loop_
_entity.id
_entity.type
_entity.pdbx_description
1 polymer ?
#
loop_
_entity_poly.entity_id
_entity_poly.type
_entity_poly.pdbx_seq_one_letter_code
_entity_poly.pdbx_strand_id
1 'polypeptide(L)'
;MGSEEVNDDVPLSAGQIRTRILQDNAVVRAHLVKVKALVPECGVGAPETFELLVSAALALVDEMRGHLALEDRMLVPALEAADAWGPVRRERVEMEHAKVREELDMLADRLRTTRGFDRDLALTVEALINELFAEIAAEEREALDPDTLRDDVVAIGQTDG
;
A
#
# COMPACT_ATOMS: atom_id res chain seq x y z
N MET A 1 -33.79 -3.07 24.73
CA MET A 1 -32.47 -2.59 24.29
C MET A 1 -32.09 -3.46 23.12
N GLY A 2 -32.40 -3.00 21.91
CA GLY A 2 -32.08 -3.72 20.68
C GLY A 2 -30.60 -3.51 20.40
N SER A 3 -29.85 -4.60 20.38
CA SER A 3 -28.53 -4.65 19.75
C SER A 3 -28.75 -4.39 18.26
N GLU A 4 -28.35 -3.21 17.79
CA GLU A 4 -28.10 -2.97 16.38
C GLU A 4 -26.95 -3.91 15.98
N GLU A 5 -27.31 -5.01 15.32
CA GLU A 5 -26.38 -5.76 14.50
C GLU A 5 -25.83 -4.77 13.47
N VAL A 6 -24.54 -4.43 13.59
CA VAL A 6 -23.82 -3.72 12.55
C VAL A 6 -23.84 -4.64 11.34
N ASN A 7 -24.70 -4.31 10.40
CA ASN A 7 -24.85 -5.06 9.17
C ASN A 7 -23.60 -4.79 8.33
N ASP A 8 -22.63 -5.71 8.36
CA ASP A 8 -21.37 -5.66 7.59
C ASP A 8 -21.60 -5.79 6.06
N ASP A 9 -22.85 -5.72 5.60
CA ASP A 9 -23.30 -6.10 4.26
C ASP A 9 -23.83 -4.91 3.42
N VAL A 10 -23.53 -3.67 3.84
CA VAL A 10 -23.83 -2.48 3.02
C VAL A 10 -22.64 -2.21 2.09
N PRO A 11 -22.81 -2.27 0.76
CA PRO A 11 -21.75 -1.92 -0.18
C PRO A 11 -21.24 -0.50 0.09
N LEU A 12 -19.93 -0.35 0.27
CA LEU A 12 -19.32 0.95 0.50
C LEU A 12 -19.42 1.80 -0.77
N SER A 13 -19.80 3.06 -0.61
CA SER A 13 -19.74 4.05 -1.68
C SER A 13 -18.29 4.33 -2.09
N ALA A 14 -18.10 4.81 -3.31
CA ALA A 14 -16.81 5.28 -3.84
C ALA A 14 -16.12 6.27 -2.89
N GLY A 15 -16.85 7.22 -2.31
CA GLY A 15 -16.32 8.17 -1.34
C GLY A 15 -15.91 7.55 0.00
N GLN A 16 -16.62 6.52 0.47
CA GLN A 16 -16.21 5.75 1.65
C GLN A 16 -14.95 4.92 1.37
N ILE A 17 -14.87 4.28 0.21
CA ILE A 17 -13.67 3.55 -0.25
C ILE A 17 -12.49 4.50 -0.32
N ARG A 18 -12.64 5.63 -1.02
CA ARG A 18 -11.62 6.70 -1.11
C ARG A 18 -11.15 7.14 0.26
N THR A 19 -12.08 7.46 1.16
CA THR A 19 -11.74 7.89 2.54
C THR A 19 -10.95 6.82 3.27
N ARG A 20 -11.33 5.55 3.10
CA ARG A 20 -10.64 4.42 3.73
C ARG A 20 -9.22 4.24 3.20
N ILE A 21 -9.02 4.27 1.89
CA ILE A 21 -7.68 4.14 1.29
C ILE A 21 -6.80 5.33 1.66
N LEU A 22 -7.32 6.56 1.62
CA LEU A 22 -6.56 7.75 2.05
C LEU A 22 -6.08 7.67 3.51
N GLN A 23 -6.89 7.10 4.40
CA GLN A 23 -6.48 6.84 5.79
C GLN A 23 -5.36 5.79 5.86
N ASP A 24 -5.46 4.74 5.04
CA ASP A 24 -4.44 3.70 4.92
C ASP A 24 -3.12 4.28 4.38
N ASN A 25 -3.17 5.09 3.32
CA ASN A 25 -2.04 5.82 2.74
C ASN A 25 -1.33 6.68 3.79
N ALA A 26 -2.09 7.34 4.67
CA ALA A 26 -1.50 8.12 5.76
C ALA A 26 -0.75 7.26 6.78
N VAL A 27 -1.27 6.06 7.10
CA VAL A 27 -0.59 5.09 7.97
C VAL A 27 0.70 4.59 7.31
N VAL A 28 0.61 4.11 6.07
CA VAL A 28 1.75 3.63 5.29
C VAL A 28 2.84 4.70 5.19
N ARG A 29 2.50 5.95 4.86
CA ARG A 29 3.46 7.07 4.83
C ARG A 29 4.15 7.27 6.17
N ALA A 30 3.44 7.16 7.29
CA ALA A 30 4.06 7.28 8.61
C ALA A 30 5.09 6.16 8.85
N HIS A 31 4.85 4.95 8.35
CA HIS A 31 5.81 3.85 8.39
C HIS A 31 7.02 4.12 7.47
N LEU A 32 6.78 4.57 6.23
CA LEU A 32 7.85 4.95 5.30
C LEU A 32 8.79 6.01 5.89
N VAL A 33 8.24 7.06 6.54
CA VAL A 33 9.04 8.09 7.23
C VAL A 33 9.91 7.49 8.32
N LYS A 34 9.36 6.59 9.15
CA LYS A 34 10.11 5.95 10.24
C LYS A 34 11.28 5.13 9.71
N VAL A 35 11.07 4.32 8.67
CA VAL A 35 12.16 3.50 8.10
C VAL A 35 13.20 4.38 7.41
N LYS A 36 12.77 5.40 6.65
CA LYS A 36 13.68 6.34 5.97
C LYS A 36 14.64 7.04 6.95
N ALA A 37 14.15 7.38 8.14
CA ALA A 37 14.96 8.04 9.18
C ALA A 37 16.10 7.17 9.72
N LEU A 38 16.02 5.84 9.60
CA LEU A 38 17.05 4.91 10.08
C LEU A 38 18.23 4.74 9.10
N VAL A 39 17.99 4.99 7.81
CA VAL A 39 19.01 4.84 6.75
C VAL A 39 20.27 5.66 7.01
N PRO A 40 20.22 6.99 7.26
CA PRO A 40 21.43 7.79 7.46
C PRO A 40 22.23 7.42 8.71
N GLU A 41 21.58 6.78 9.69
CA GLU A 41 22.20 6.36 10.95
C GLU A 41 22.92 5.00 10.83
N CYS A 42 22.76 4.29 9.72
CA CYS A 42 23.41 3.01 9.49
C CYS A 42 24.89 3.18 9.11
N GLY A 43 25.76 2.42 9.77
CA GLY A 43 27.19 2.43 9.45
C GLY A 43 27.96 1.26 10.04
N VAL A 44 29.22 1.10 9.61
CA VAL A 44 30.12 0.01 10.04
C VAL A 44 30.29 -0.04 11.57
N GLY A 45 30.14 1.09 12.26
CA GLY A 45 30.25 1.20 13.72
C GLY A 45 28.92 1.16 14.48
N ALA A 46 27.79 0.96 13.81
CA ALA A 46 26.46 0.97 14.40
C ALA A 46 25.63 -0.26 13.95
N PRO A 47 26.08 -1.49 14.25
CA PRO A 47 25.38 -2.72 13.85
C PRO A 47 23.94 -2.79 14.40
N GLU A 48 23.70 -2.28 15.59
CA GLU A 48 22.36 -2.22 16.21
C GLU A 48 21.39 -1.35 15.41
N THR A 49 21.85 -0.24 14.83
CA THR A 49 21.04 0.62 13.97
C THR A 49 20.67 -0.08 12.67
N PHE A 50 21.60 -0.87 12.12
CA PHE A 50 21.32 -1.67 10.95
C PHE A 50 20.31 -2.79 11.24
N GLU A 51 20.41 -3.46 12.39
CA GLU A 51 19.41 -4.44 12.83
C GLU A 51 18.02 -3.80 13.02
N LEU A 52 17.97 -2.58 13.58
CA LEU A 52 16.76 -1.77 13.68
C LEU A 52 16.18 -1.43 12.31
N LEU A 53 17.01 -1.01 11.35
CA LEU A 53 16.60 -0.77 9.97
C LEU A 53 15.99 -2.04 9.36
N VAL A 54 16.66 -3.19 9.50
CA VAL A 54 16.19 -4.46 8.95
C VAL A 54 14.84 -4.84 9.54
N SER A 55 14.69 -4.76 10.87
CA SER A 55 13.42 -5.06 11.53
C SER A 55 12.30 -4.11 11.11
N ALA A 56 12.59 -2.81 10.99
CA ALA A 56 11.61 -1.81 10.59
C ALA A 56 11.21 -1.96 9.11
N ALA A 57 12.17 -2.30 8.23
CA ALA A 57 11.92 -2.56 6.82
C ALA A 57 11.07 -3.83 6.61
N LEU A 58 11.31 -4.90 7.38
CA LEU A 58 10.45 -6.10 7.34
C LEU A 58 9.02 -5.80 7.79
N ALA A 59 8.84 -5.01 8.86
CA ALA A 59 7.52 -4.58 9.29
C ALA A 59 6.82 -3.71 8.23
N LEU A 60 7.55 -2.83 7.56
CA LEU A 60 7.04 -2.05 6.42
C LEU A 60 6.62 -2.95 5.26
N VAL A 61 7.38 -4.01 4.94
CA VAL A 61 6.99 -4.95 3.89
C VAL A 61 5.65 -5.60 4.22
N ASP A 62 5.44 -6.04 5.45
CA ASP A 62 4.18 -6.66 5.86
C ASP A 62 3.02 -5.66 5.84
N GLU A 63 3.25 -4.41 6.25
CA GLU A 63 2.27 -3.31 6.15
C GLU A 63 1.89 -3.05 4.68
N MET A 64 2.88 -2.94 3.79
CA MET A 64 2.64 -2.73 2.35
C MET A 64 1.87 -3.87 1.71
N ARG A 65 2.14 -5.12 2.10
CA ARG A 65 1.33 -6.26 1.62
C ARG A 65 -0.13 -6.15 2.07
N GLY A 66 -0.35 -5.71 3.31
CA GLY A 66 -1.70 -5.47 3.84
C GLY A 66 -2.43 -4.36 3.10
N HIS A 67 -1.71 -3.26 2.82
CA HIS A 67 -2.17 -2.12 2.04
C HIS A 67 -2.59 -2.51 0.62
N LEU A 68 -1.72 -3.17 -0.15
CA LEU A 68 -2.04 -3.65 -1.50
C LEU A 68 -3.23 -4.63 -1.50
N ALA A 69 -3.35 -5.46 -0.46
CA ALA A 69 -4.48 -6.37 -0.31
C ALA A 69 -5.78 -5.66 0.08
N LEU A 70 -5.72 -4.48 0.71
CA LEU A 70 -6.88 -3.63 0.95
C LEU A 70 -7.36 -3.01 -0.36
N GLU A 71 -6.44 -2.46 -1.15
CA GLU A 71 -6.75 -1.84 -2.44
C GLU A 71 -7.30 -2.85 -3.46
N ASP A 72 -6.68 -4.03 -3.58
CA ASP A 72 -7.18 -5.10 -4.44
C ASP A 72 -8.63 -5.49 -4.10
N ARG A 73 -9.01 -5.42 -2.81
CA ARG A 73 -10.36 -5.78 -2.37
C ARG A 73 -11.36 -4.65 -2.53
N MET A 74 -10.92 -3.41 -2.45
CA MET A 74 -11.81 -2.24 -2.36
C MET A 74 -11.68 -1.31 -3.56
N LEU A 75 -10.47 -0.84 -3.83
CA LEU A 75 -10.20 0.15 -4.87
C LEU A 75 -10.30 -0.45 -6.26
N VAL A 76 -9.66 -1.60 -6.50
CA VAL A 76 -9.60 -2.24 -7.83
C VAL A 76 -11.01 -2.50 -8.39
N PRO A 77 -11.97 -3.09 -7.65
CA PRO A 77 -13.35 -3.25 -8.12
C PRO A 77 -14.08 -1.92 -8.31
N ALA A 78 -13.82 -0.93 -7.45
CA ALA A 78 -14.46 0.38 -7.55
C ALA A 78 -13.99 1.17 -8.78
N LEU A 79 -12.71 1.06 -9.15
CA LEU A 79 -12.16 1.64 -10.38
C LEU A 79 -12.78 1.02 -11.63
N GLU A 80 -12.97 -0.30 -11.65
CA GLU A 80 -13.62 -0.98 -12.77
C GLU A 80 -15.05 -0.48 -13.01
N ALA A 81 -15.79 -0.23 -11.93
CA ALA A 81 -17.17 0.23 -11.98
C ALA A 81 -17.32 1.76 -12.19
N ALA A 82 -16.24 2.53 -12.14
CA ALA A 82 -16.32 4.00 -12.06
C ALA A 82 -16.78 4.67 -13.37
N ASP A 83 -16.25 4.26 -14.53
CA ASP A 83 -16.58 4.85 -15.83
C ASP A 83 -16.16 3.92 -17.01
N ALA A 84 -16.29 4.43 -18.25
CA ALA A 84 -15.93 3.70 -19.47
C ALA A 84 -14.43 3.36 -19.59
N TRP A 85 -13.56 3.99 -18.80
CA TRP A 85 -12.12 3.72 -18.72
C TRP A 85 -11.75 2.83 -17.52
N GLY A 86 -12.73 2.47 -16.69
CA GLY A 86 -12.55 1.65 -15.49
C GLY A 86 -11.72 0.38 -15.71
N PRO A 87 -12.01 -0.46 -16.71
CA PRO A 87 -11.23 -1.66 -16.98
C PRO A 87 -9.75 -1.41 -17.27
N VAL A 88 -9.44 -0.31 -17.97
CA VAL A 88 -8.05 0.07 -18.28
C VAL A 88 -7.33 0.57 -17.03
N ARG A 89 -8.01 1.34 -16.18
CA ARG A 89 -7.44 1.79 -14.90
C ARG A 89 -7.21 0.61 -13.95
N ARG A 90 -8.15 -0.34 -13.90
CA ARG A 90 -8.02 -1.58 -13.12
C ARG A 90 -6.78 -2.35 -13.53
N GLU A 91 -6.64 -2.66 -14.83
CA GLU A 91 -5.51 -3.41 -15.36
C GLU A 91 -4.17 -2.72 -15.05
N ARG A 92 -4.11 -1.39 -15.19
CA ARG A 92 -2.92 -0.61 -14.84
C ARG A 92 -2.54 -0.76 -13.36
N VAL A 93 -3.50 -0.57 -12.45
CA VAL A 93 -3.28 -0.69 -11.00
C VAL A 93 -2.88 -2.12 -10.63
N GLU A 94 -3.52 -3.14 -11.20
CA GLU A 94 -3.16 -4.54 -10.95
C GLU A 94 -1.73 -4.86 -11.41
N MET A 95 -1.30 -4.32 -12.55
CA MET A 95 0.08 -4.45 -13.03
C MET A 95 1.08 -3.74 -12.12
N GLU A 96 0.77 -2.52 -11.67
CA GLU A 96 1.59 -1.76 -10.72
C GLU A 96 1.72 -2.52 -9.40
N HIS A 97 0.61 -3.04 -8.85
CA HIS A 97 0.62 -3.82 -7.62
C HIS A 97 1.42 -5.12 -7.75
N ALA A 98 1.33 -5.81 -8.89
CA ALA A 98 2.10 -7.02 -9.13
C ALA A 98 3.61 -6.73 -9.10
N LYS A 99 4.04 -5.62 -9.71
CA LYS A 99 5.44 -5.17 -9.68
C LYS A 99 5.89 -4.84 -8.26
N VAL A 100 5.11 -4.07 -7.51
CA VAL A 100 5.45 -3.71 -6.12
C VAL A 100 5.56 -4.96 -5.24
N ARG A 101 4.68 -5.96 -5.41
CA ARG A 101 4.76 -7.25 -4.69
C ARG A 101 6.08 -7.96 -4.96
N GLU A 102 6.50 -8.04 -6.21
CA GLU A 102 7.78 -8.66 -6.58
C GLU A 102 8.96 -7.94 -5.91
N GLU A 103 8.98 -6.61 -5.95
CA GLU A 103 10.03 -5.80 -5.31
C GLU A 103 10.06 -5.98 -3.79
N LEU A 104 8.90 -6.04 -3.14
CA LEU A 104 8.77 -6.30 -1.71
C LEU A 104 9.24 -7.71 -1.33
N ASP A 105 8.93 -8.72 -2.14
CA ASP A 105 9.37 -10.10 -1.93
C ASP A 105 10.90 -10.21 -2.04
N MET A 106 11.48 -9.62 -3.08
CA MET A 106 12.93 -9.56 -3.27
C MET A 106 13.63 -8.85 -2.11
N LEU A 107 13.08 -7.71 -1.65
CA LEU A 107 13.63 -6.99 -0.51
C LEU A 107 13.53 -7.82 0.78
N ALA A 108 12.39 -8.44 1.04
CA ALA A 108 12.18 -9.25 2.24
C ALA A 108 13.18 -10.42 2.33
N ASP A 109 13.43 -11.09 1.22
CA ASP A 109 14.38 -12.19 1.16
C ASP A 109 15.81 -11.71 1.42
N ARG A 110 16.19 -10.57 0.85
CA ARG A 110 17.50 -9.96 1.11
C ARG A 110 17.64 -9.55 2.58
N LEU A 111 16.63 -8.89 3.16
CA LEU A 111 16.60 -8.49 4.58
C LEU A 111 16.77 -9.69 5.53
N ARG A 112 16.12 -10.83 5.24
CA ARG A 112 16.20 -12.03 6.08
C ARG A 112 17.53 -12.77 5.97
N THR A 113 18.23 -12.64 4.85
CA THR A 113 19.46 -13.39 4.56
C THR A 113 20.73 -12.61 4.86
N THR A 114 20.70 -11.28 4.75
CA THR A 114 21.84 -10.41 5.08
C THR A 114 22.25 -10.55 6.55
N ARG A 115 23.57 -10.52 6.80
CA ARG A 115 24.18 -10.59 8.13
C ARG A 115 25.21 -9.48 8.28
N GLY A 116 25.15 -8.77 9.40
CA GLY A 116 25.97 -7.59 9.64
C GLY A 116 25.62 -6.43 8.71
N PHE A 117 26.32 -5.31 8.87
CA PHE A 117 26.08 -4.10 8.09
C PHE A 117 26.29 -4.33 6.59
N ASP A 118 25.27 -4.01 5.80
CA ASP A 118 25.31 -3.98 4.33
C ASP A 118 24.85 -2.60 3.85
N ARG A 119 25.80 -1.80 3.37
CA ARG A 119 25.53 -0.45 2.84
C ARG A 119 24.60 -0.49 1.64
N ASP A 120 24.78 -1.48 0.76
CA ASP A 120 24.00 -1.56 -0.47
C ASP A 120 22.56 -1.92 -0.14
N LEU A 121 22.32 -2.74 0.89
CA LEU A 121 20.97 -3.03 1.36
C LEU A 121 20.30 -1.79 1.94
N ALA A 122 21.01 -0.99 2.75
CA ALA A 122 20.45 0.24 3.29
C ALA A 122 20.05 1.23 2.18
N LEU A 123 20.86 1.35 1.12
CA LEU A 123 20.53 2.17 -0.05
C LEU A 123 19.37 1.59 -0.87
N THR A 124 19.29 0.26 -1.00
CA THR A 124 18.13 -0.40 -1.65
C THR A 124 16.83 -0.13 -0.89
N VAL A 125 16.86 -0.20 0.45
CA VAL A 125 15.70 0.14 1.29
C VAL A 125 15.29 1.60 1.07
N GLU A 126 16.27 2.52 1.04
CA GLU A 126 15.97 3.94 0.79
C GLU A 126 15.35 4.18 -0.58
N ALA A 127 15.88 3.55 -1.63
CA ALA A 127 15.39 3.67 -2.99
C ALA A 127 13.92 3.21 -3.08
N LEU A 128 13.62 2.02 -2.57
CA LEU A 128 12.25 1.50 -2.56
C LEU A 128 11.30 2.40 -1.78
N ILE A 129 11.72 2.92 -0.62
CA ILE A 129 10.89 3.86 0.15
C ILE A 129 10.54 5.12 -0.66
N ASN A 130 11.50 5.66 -1.41
CA ASN A 130 11.25 6.84 -2.25
C ASN A 130 10.28 6.53 -3.40
N GLU A 131 10.38 5.35 -3.99
CA GLU A 131 9.46 4.88 -5.03
C GLU A 131 8.05 4.73 -4.45
N LEU A 132 7.90 4.06 -3.30
CA LEU A 132 6.60 3.91 -2.63
C LEU A 132 5.95 5.25 -2.25
N PHE A 133 6.73 6.25 -1.82
CA PHE A 133 6.20 7.60 -1.62
C PHE A 133 5.64 8.21 -2.91
N ALA A 134 6.32 8.01 -4.03
CA ALA A 134 5.89 8.52 -5.32
C ALA A 134 4.63 7.80 -5.81
N GLU A 135 4.55 6.48 -5.66
CA GLU A 135 3.38 5.66 -6.00
C GLU A 135 2.14 6.09 -5.21
N ILE A 136 2.23 6.17 -3.86
CA ILE A 136 1.10 6.62 -3.04
C ILE A 136 0.64 8.03 -3.44
N ALA A 137 1.58 8.92 -3.77
CA ALA A 137 1.24 10.26 -4.22
C ALA A 137 0.61 10.27 -5.63
N ALA A 138 1.00 9.36 -6.52
CA ALA A 138 0.41 9.22 -7.85
C ALA A 138 -1.00 8.63 -7.76
N GLU A 139 -1.18 7.57 -6.98
CA GLU A 139 -2.47 6.95 -6.72
C GLU A 139 -3.49 7.97 -6.19
N GLU A 140 -3.09 8.78 -5.21
CA GLU A 140 -3.96 9.82 -4.64
C GLU A 140 -4.41 10.87 -5.64
N ARG A 141 -3.55 11.20 -6.63
CA ARG A 141 -3.86 12.18 -7.67
C ARG A 141 -4.63 11.60 -8.85
N GLU A 142 -4.59 10.29 -9.04
CA GLU A 142 -5.11 9.65 -10.24
C GLU A 142 -6.30 8.74 -9.92
N ALA A 143 -6.09 7.70 -9.13
CA ALA A 143 -7.09 6.68 -8.85
C ALA A 143 -8.07 7.10 -7.76
N LEU A 144 -7.60 7.85 -6.76
CA LEU A 144 -8.41 8.33 -5.63
C LEU A 144 -8.93 9.76 -5.82
N ASP A 145 -8.69 10.36 -6.99
CA ASP A 145 -9.24 11.67 -7.29
C ASP A 145 -10.78 11.61 -7.33
N PRO A 146 -11.51 12.56 -6.69
CA PRO A 146 -12.97 12.56 -6.68
C PRO A 146 -13.62 12.57 -8.07
N ASP A 147 -12.95 13.11 -9.09
CA ASP A 147 -13.44 13.12 -10.47
C ASP A 147 -13.23 11.77 -11.17
N THR A 148 -12.30 10.94 -10.70
CA THR A 148 -12.07 9.57 -11.16
C THR A 148 -12.98 8.59 -10.44
N LEU A 149 -12.96 8.59 -9.10
CA LEU A 149 -13.74 7.68 -8.25
C LEU A 149 -14.98 8.40 -7.71
N ARG A 150 -15.95 8.65 -8.59
CA ARG A 150 -17.15 9.45 -8.28
C ARG A 150 -18.14 8.70 -7.38
N ASP A 151 -18.88 9.45 -6.57
CA ASP A 151 -19.89 8.90 -5.65
C ASP A 151 -21.14 8.33 -6.34
N ASP A 152 -21.22 8.41 -7.68
CA ASP A 152 -22.38 7.98 -8.45
C ASP A 152 -22.39 6.45 -8.66
N VAL A 153 -23.09 5.77 -7.74
CA VAL A 153 -23.60 4.38 -7.79
C VAL A 153 -22.61 3.31 -8.31
N VAL A 154 -21.73 2.86 -7.42
CA VAL A 154 -21.15 1.50 -7.54
C VAL A 154 -22.17 0.52 -6.97
N ALA A 155 -23.02 -0.04 -7.83
CA ALA A 155 -23.79 -1.23 -7.48
C ALA A 155 -22.87 -2.45 -7.63
N ILE A 156 -22.13 -2.83 -6.58
CA ILE A 156 -21.50 -4.17 -6.55
C ILE A 156 -22.63 -5.17 -6.33
N GLY A 157 -23.16 -5.71 -7.43
CA GLY A 157 -24.17 -6.76 -7.39
C GLY A 157 -23.56 -8.06 -6.88
N GLN A 158 -24.05 -8.55 -5.74
CA GLN A 158 -23.86 -9.95 -5.35
C GLN A 158 -24.51 -10.85 -6.40
N THR A 159 -23.73 -11.77 -6.97
CA THR A 159 -24.28 -12.92 -7.69
C THR A 159 -24.75 -13.92 -6.64
N ASP A 160 -26.04 -13.89 -6.32
CA ASP A 160 -26.71 -15.00 -5.66
C ASP A 160 -26.72 -16.21 -6.62
N GLY A 161 -26.18 -17.34 -6.13
CA GLY A 161 -26.26 -18.66 -6.75
C GLY A 161 -26.78 -19.67 -5.75
#